data_AF-A0A9N9GSP6-F1
#
_entry.id   AF-A0A9N9GSP6-F1
#
_cell.length_a   1.000
_cell.length_b   1.000
_cell.length_c   1.000
_cell.angle_alpha   90.00
_cell.angle_beta   90.00
_cell.angle_gamma   90.00
#
_symmetry.space_group_name_H-M   'P 1'
#
loop_
_entity.id
_entity.type
_entity.pdbx_description
1 polymer ?
#
loop_
_entity_poly.entity_id
_entity_poly.type
_entity_poly.pdbx_seq_one_letter_code
_entity_poly.pdbx_strand_id
1 'polypeptide(L)'
;MLFNCYQRAHQNSLESQPQVLFMLAVSGLKYPLIASIAGTIFVAGRIFYARGYQTGQPENRQRGSFGILGYLTLSGLTVATALNILKS
;
A
#
# COMPACT_ATOMS: atom_id res chain seq x y z
N MET A 1 -2.73 19.52 -18.41
CA MET A 1 -4.15 19.14 -18.26
C MET A 1 -4.32 18.39 -16.95
N LEU A 2 -5.12 18.93 -16.02
CA LEU A 2 -5.27 18.40 -14.66
C LEU A 2 -5.92 16.99 -14.65
N PHE A 3 -6.84 16.71 -15.57
CA PHE A 3 -7.49 15.41 -15.76
C PHE A 3 -6.50 14.25 -15.94
N ASN A 4 -5.44 14.44 -16.75
CA ASN A 4 -4.41 13.41 -16.97
C ASN A 4 -3.66 13.08 -15.67
N CYS A 5 -3.49 14.05 -14.78
CA CYS A 5 -2.86 13.81 -13.48
C CYS A 5 -3.74 12.94 -12.58
N TYR A 6 -5.05 13.19 -12.54
CA TYR A 6 -6.01 12.35 -11.82
C TYR A 6 -6.04 10.92 -12.37
N GLN A 7 -6.14 10.77 -13.69
CA GLN A 7 -6.11 9.45 -14.34
C GLN A 7 -4.84 8.67 -14.01
N ARG A 8 -3.66 9.30 -14.06
CA ARG A 8 -2.41 8.60 -13.72
C ARG A 8 -2.34 8.21 -12.24
N ALA A 9 -2.75 9.08 -11.32
CA ALA A 9 -2.78 8.76 -9.89
C ALA A 9 -3.76 7.60 -9.59
N HIS A 10 -4.90 7.58 -10.28
CA HIS A 10 -5.90 6.53 -10.16
C HIS A 10 -5.38 5.19 -10.71
N GLN A 11 -4.89 5.16 -11.94
CA GLN A 11 -4.32 3.95 -12.56
C GLN A 11 -3.17 3.38 -11.73
N ASN A 12 -2.26 4.22 -11.24
CA ASN A 12 -1.19 3.77 -10.34
C ASN A 12 -1.72 3.17 -9.02
N SER A 13 -2.89 3.60 -8.55
CA SER A 13 -3.50 3.00 -7.36
C SER A 13 -4.06 1.62 -7.67
N LEU A 14 -4.75 1.48 -8.82
CA LEU A 14 -5.30 0.22 -9.28
C LEU A 14 -4.22 -0.84 -9.56
N GLU A 15 -3.04 -0.44 -10.03
CA GLU A 15 -1.90 -1.36 -10.24
C GLU A 15 -1.43 -2.01 -8.93
N SER A 16 -1.41 -1.25 -7.83
CA SER A 16 -0.90 -1.72 -6.52
C SER A 16 -1.97 -2.33 -5.61
N GLN A 17 -3.24 -1.96 -5.80
CA GLN A 17 -4.36 -2.39 -4.96
C GLN A 17 -4.55 -3.91 -4.85
N PRO A 18 -4.57 -4.72 -5.94
CA PRO A 18 -4.81 -6.15 -5.83
C PRO A 18 -3.71 -6.86 -5.04
N GLN A 19 -2.46 -6.43 -5.24
CA GLN A 19 -1.30 -6.99 -4.54
C GLN A 19 -1.38 -6.72 -3.03
N VAL A 20 -1.71 -5.50 -2.63
CA VAL A 20 -1.83 -5.15 -1.21
C VAL A 20 -3.01 -5.84 -0.54
N LEU A 21 -4.15 -5.95 -1.23
CA LEU A 21 -5.30 -6.70 -0.71
C LEU A 21 -4.97 -8.17 -0.49
N PHE A 22 -4.25 -8.79 -1.42
CA PHE A 22 -3.78 -10.17 -1.27
C PHE A 22 -2.85 -10.32 -0.05
N MET A 23 -1.84 -9.46 0.07
CA MET A 23 -0.91 -9.48 1.21
C MET A 23 -1.63 -9.25 2.54
N LEU A 24 -2.61 -8.33 2.58
CA LEU A 24 -3.42 -8.05 3.76
C LEU A 24 -4.24 -9.28 4.17
N ALA A 25 -4.89 -9.95 3.21
CA ALA A 25 -5.66 -11.16 3.47
C ALA A 25 -4.77 -12.28 4.03
N VAL A 26 -3.63 -12.57 3.39
CA VAL A 26 -2.73 -13.64 3.81
C VAL A 26 -2.06 -13.34 5.15
N SER A 27 -1.51 -12.13 5.33
CA SER A 27 -0.90 -11.75 6.61
C SER A 27 -1.91 -11.69 7.76
N GLY A 28 -3.16 -11.30 7.48
CA GLY A 28 -4.24 -11.23 8.46
C GLY A 28 -4.65 -12.57 9.06
N LEU A 29 -4.42 -13.69 8.36
CA LEU A 29 -4.72 -15.03 8.87
C LEU A 29 -3.93 -15.38 10.14
N LYS A 30 -2.69 -14.90 10.25
CA LYS A 30 -1.77 -15.21 11.36
C LYS A 30 -1.53 -13.99 12.26
N TYR A 31 -1.47 -12.79 11.68
CA TYR A 31 -1.09 -11.54 12.35
C TYR A 31 -2.12 -10.42 12.13
N PRO A 32 -3.39 -10.58 12.58
CA PRO A 32 -4.48 -9.67 12.23
C PRO A 32 -4.28 -8.21 12.67
N LEU A 33 -3.71 -7.98 13.86
CA LEU A 33 -3.48 -6.62 14.38
C LEU A 33 -2.40 -5.88 13.58
N ILE A 34 -1.24 -6.53 13.38
CA ILE A 34 -0.11 -5.92 12.68
C ILE A 34 -0.46 -5.68 11.20
N ALA A 35 -1.14 -6.65 10.56
CA ALA A 35 -1.63 -6.51 9.20
C ALA A 35 -2.60 -5.33 9.05
N SER A 36 -3.53 -5.15 10.00
CA SER A 36 -4.50 -4.04 9.97
C SER A 36 -3.81 -2.68 10.10
N ILE A 37 -2.83 -2.55 10.99
CA ILE A 37 -2.04 -1.32 11.16
C ILE A 37 -1.24 -1.03 9.90
N ALA A 38 -0.53 -2.03 9.35
CA ALA A 38 0.26 -1.88 8.14
C ALA A 38 -0.60 -1.51 6.91
N GLY A 39 -1.77 -2.13 6.76
CA GLY A 39 -2.75 -1.78 5.73
C GLY A 39 -3.24 -0.33 5.86
N THR A 40 -3.51 0.13 7.09
CA THR A 40 -3.92 1.51 7.35
C THR A 40 -2.82 2.51 6.98
N ILE A 41 -1.56 2.22 7.32
CA ILE A 41 -0.40 3.05 6.96
C ILE A 41 -0.25 3.14 5.43
N PHE A 42 -0.42 2.02 4.72
CA PHE A 42 -0.39 2.00 3.26
C PHE A 42 -1.51 2.87 2.66
N VAL A 43 -2.75 2.70 3.11
CA VAL A 43 -3.91 3.48 2.61
C VAL A 43 -3.73 4.97 2.87
N ALA A 44 -3.26 5.34 4.07
CA ALA A 44 -2.92 6.73 4.39
C ALA A 44 -1.87 7.27 3.40
N GLY A 45 -0.78 6.53 3.15
CA GLY A 45 0.24 6.91 2.17
C GLY A 45 -0.33 7.17 0.77
N ARG A 46 -1.27 6.33 0.30
CA ARG A 46 -1.95 6.52 -0.99
C ARG A 46 -2.82 7.78 -1.03
N ILE A 47 -3.49 8.14 0.07
CA ILE A 47 -4.28 9.38 0.15
C ILE A 47 -3.37 10.61 0.00
N PHE A 48 -2.23 10.64 0.71
CA PHE A 48 -1.27 11.73 0.60
C PHE A 48 -0.57 11.77 -0.76
N TYR A 49 -0.27 10.60 -1.34
CA TYR A 49 0.24 10.49 -2.71
C TYR A 49 -0.73 11.11 -3.72
N ALA A 50 -2.01 10.72 -3.68
CA ALA A 50 -3.03 11.22 -4.59
C ALA A 50 -3.23 12.75 -4.45
N ARG A 51 -3.32 13.25 -3.22
CA ARG A 51 -3.41 14.71 -2.96
C ARG A 51 -2.18 15.46 -3.46
N GLY A 52 -1.00 14.91 -3.26
CA GLY A 52 0.25 15.47 -3.79
C GLY A 52 0.27 15.49 -5.33
N TYR A 53 -0.19 14.42 -5.96
CA TYR A 53 -0.25 14.28 -7.42
C TYR A 53 -1.19 15.31 -8.08
N GLN A 54 -2.26 15.69 -7.38
CA GLN A 54 -3.26 16.66 -7.86
C GLN A 54 -2.74 18.10 -7.88
N THR A 55 -1.64 18.41 -7.15
CA THR A 55 -1.05 19.77 -7.15
C THR A 55 -0.36 20.15 -8.46
N GLY A 56 -0.17 19.20 -9.39
CA GLY A 56 0.50 19.43 -10.67
C GLY A 56 2.03 19.54 -10.57
N GLN A 57 2.60 19.59 -9.37
CA GLN A 57 4.05 19.56 -9.15
C GLN A 57 4.52 18.12 -8.89
N PRO A 58 5.46 17.59 -9.69
CA PRO A 58 5.88 16.18 -9.61
C PRO A 58 6.59 15.81 -8.30
N GLU A 59 7.15 16.78 -7.58
CA GLU A 59 7.83 16.55 -6.30
C GLU A 59 6.85 16.23 -5.15
N ASN A 60 5.65 16.83 -5.19
CA ASN A 60 4.64 16.69 -4.14
C ASN A 60 4.06 15.26 -4.01
N ARG A 61 4.31 14.38 -4.98
CA ARG A 61 3.95 12.95 -4.88
C ARG A 61 4.71 12.22 -3.76
N GLN A 62 5.89 12.70 -3.37
CA GLN A 62 6.69 12.08 -2.30
C GLN A 62 6.08 12.23 -0.91
N ARG A 63 5.07 13.10 -0.73
CA ARG A 63 4.34 13.26 0.53
C ARG A 63 3.70 11.96 1.03
N GLY A 64 3.43 11.00 0.12
CA GLY A 64 2.90 9.68 0.43
C GLY A 64 3.93 8.57 0.62
N SER A 65 5.25 8.85 0.53
CA SER A 65 6.30 7.81 0.56
C SER A 65 6.29 6.96 1.83
N PHE A 66 5.79 7.47 2.95
CA PHE A 66 5.67 6.69 4.19
C PHE A 66 4.78 5.45 4.04
N GLY A 67 3.89 5.40 3.03
CA GLY A 67 3.11 4.20 2.69
C GLY A 67 3.96 2.98 2.32
N ILE A 68 5.23 3.18 1.92
CA ILE A 68 6.21 2.11 1.68
C ILE A 68 6.43 1.28 2.95
N LEU A 69 6.39 1.88 4.14
CA LEU A 69 6.54 1.15 5.40
C LEU A 69 5.41 0.14 5.59
N GLY A 70 4.17 0.54 5.29
CA GLY A 70 3.01 -0.35 5.33
C GLY A 70 3.15 -1.50 4.32
N TYR A 71 3.57 -1.19 3.10
CA TYR A 71 3.80 -2.19 2.05
C TYR A 71 4.89 -3.20 2.42
N LEU A 72 6.06 -2.73 2.88
CA LEU A 72 7.16 -3.60 3.32
C LEU A 72 6.74 -4.49 4.48
N THR A 73 6.01 -3.93 5.45
CA THR A 73 5.49 -4.70 6.59
C THR A 73 4.56 -5.81 6.12
N LEU A 74 3.61 -5.51 5.22
CA LEU A 74 2.70 -6.51 4.67
C LEU A 74 3.43 -7.61 3.88
N SER A 75 4.47 -7.25 3.11
CA SER A 75 5.29 -8.23 2.39
C SER A 75 6.03 -9.17 3.35
N GLY A 76 6.63 -8.62 4.42
CA GLY A 76 7.33 -9.40 5.44
C GLY A 76 6.39 -10.33 6.21
N LEU A 77 5.20 -9.83 6.59
CA LEU A 77 4.18 -10.65 7.24
C LEU A 77 3.66 -11.76 6.34
N THR A 78 3.52 -11.51 5.04
CA THR A 78 3.10 -12.53 4.07
C THR A 78 4.12 -13.67 3.99
N VAL A 79 5.41 -13.35 3.89
CA VAL A 79 6.50 -14.35 3.91
C VAL A 79 6.52 -15.09 5.25
N ALA A 80 6.37 -14.39 6.37
CA ALA A 80 6.32 -15.01 7.69
C ALA A 80 5.14 -16.00 7.80
N THR A 81 3.95 -15.62 7.36
CA THR A 81 2.79 -16.52 7.33
C THR A 81 3.07 -17.74 6.44
N ALA A 82 3.66 -17.56 5.25
CA ALA A 82 4.00 -18.67 4.37
C ALA A 82 5.00 -19.67 5.02
N LEU A 83 6.04 -19.17 5.68
CA LEU A 83 7.00 -20.00 6.42
C LEU A 83 6.34 -20.75 7.59
N ASN A 84 5.39 -20.11 8.28
CA ASN A 84 4.63 -20.75 9.34
C ASN A 84 3.74 -21.89 8.81
N ILE A 85 3.17 -21.74 7.62
CA ILE A 85 2.37 -22.79 6.98
C ILE A 85 3.27 -23.97 6.58
N LEU A 86 4.46 -23.70 6.02
CA LEU A 86 5.38 -24.76 5.60
C LEU A 86 5.96 -25.57 6.76
N LYS A 87 6.10 -24.96 7.94
CA LYS A 87 6.60 -25.63 9.15
C LYS A 87 5.53 -26.46 9.88
N SER A 88 4.26 -26.25 9.56
CA SER A 88 3.12 -26.98 10.15
C SER A 88 2.89 -28.31 9.47
#